data_AF-A0AAX6GTW0-F1
#
_entry.id   AF-A0AAX6GTW0-F1
#
_cell.length_a   1.000
_cell.length_b   1.000
_cell.length_c   1.000
_cell.angle_alpha   90.00
_cell.angle_beta   90.00
_cell.angle_gamma   90.00
#
_symmetry.space_group_name_H-M   'P 1'
#
loop_
_entity.id
_entity.type
_entity.pdbx_description
1 polymer ?
#
loop_
_entity_poly.entity_id
_entity_poly.type
_entity_poly.pdbx_seq_one_letter_code
_entity_poly.pdbx_strand_id
1 'polypeptide(L)'
;MWHSRFWVLSLAVLFLTPFVHASRASGRVDGSVKSSVFLSPPFFLQQGSVVNKYYYDIPFPRGHTALKSFDAEVVDEMGASVPLFETYLHHWTVERYYGPKGTQVDRWSPNFILARNAGVCKNDLAQYFGLGSETRRTSTWVPGPYGIEVGNPKEIPSGYEERWVLNVHAIDTRPGVKDRFRCTECKCSLYNVTKSEYGHPLDKDYIGGLYCCYDQTRCQLRDGFKGGEVRKLF
;
A
#
# COMPACT_ATOMS: atom_id res chain seq x y z
N MET A 1 52.81 29.14 -39.67
CA MET A 1 51.65 28.39 -40.19
C MET A 1 51.81 26.90 -39.86
N TRP A 2 51.52 26.42 -38.64
CA TRP A 2 51.38 24.97 -38.40
C TRP A 2 50.77 24.54 -37.04
N HIS A 3 49.83 25.28 -36.46
CA HIS A 3 49.21 24.85 -35.18
C HIS A 3 47.68 24.82 -35.17
N SER A 4 47.02 25.03 -36.32
CA SER A 4 45.56 25.12 -36.41
C SER A 4 44.87 23.90 -37.03
N ARG A 5 45.59 22.78 -37.25
CA ARG A 5 45.00 21.54 -37.83
C ARG A 5 44.86 20.36 -36.86
N PHE A 6 45.36 20.46 -35.64
CA PHE A 6 45.27 19.37 -34.65
C PHE A 6 44.08 19.49 -33.68
N TRP A 7 43.43 20.65 -33.58
CA TRP A 7 42.25 20.82 -32.71
C TRP A 7 40.93 20.39 -33.38
N VAL A 8 40.86 20.36 -34.70
CA VAL A 8 39.64 19.95 -35.43
C VAL A 8 39.52 18.43 -35.53
N LEU A 9 40.64 17.70 -35.45
CA LEU A 9 40.66 16.23 -35.48
C LEU A 9 40.33 15.58 -34.13
N SER A 10 40.43 16.30 -33.01
CA SER A 10 40.05 15.77 -31.69
C SER A 10 38.55 15.92 -31.36
N LEU A 11 37.82 16.79 -32.08
CA LEU A 11 36.36 16.93 -31.95
C LEU A 11 35.58 15.95 -32.83
N ALA A 12 36.17 15.41 -33.90
CA ALA A 12 35.50 14.46 -34.79
C ALA A 12 35.43 13.02 -34.22
N VAL A 13 36.26 12.68 -33.23
CA VAL A 13 36.25 11.35 -32.57
C VAL A 13 35.13 11.24 -31.52
N LEU A 14 34.57 12.36 -31.05
CA LEU A 14 33.42 12.39 -30.13
C LEU A 14 32.06 12.21 -30.82
N PHE A 15 32.00 12.22 -32.16
CA PHE A 15 30.76 12.04 -32.93
C PHE A 15 30.64 10.68 -33.64
N LEU A 16 31.59 9.77 -33.41
CA LEU A 16 31.61 8.42 -34.01
C LEU A 16 31.62 7.30 -32.96
N THR A 17 31.10 7.55 -31.75
CA THR A 17 30.63 6.46 -30.90
C THR A 17 29.24 6.04 -31.39
N PRO A 18 29.08 4.84 -31.96
CA PRO A 18 27.74 4.37 -32.26
C PRO A 18 26.99 4.25 -30.93
N PHE A 19 25.80 4.84 -30.86
CA PHE A 19 24.79 4.63 -29.83
C PHE A 19 24.47 3.12 -29.75
N VAL A 20 25.32 2.34 -29.11
CA VAL A 20 25.15 0.91 -28.91
C VAL A 20 25.39 0.63 -27.45
N HIS A 21 24.54 1.21 -26.61
CA HIS A 21 24.01 0.57 -25.40
C HIS A 21 22.50 0.85 -25.27
N ALA A 22 21.79 0.91 -26.40
CA ALA A 22 20.40 0.45 -26.45
C ALA A 22 20.38 -1.08 -26.59
N SER A 23 21.08 -1.76 -25.69
CA SER A 23 20.80 -3.18 -25.44
C SER A 23 19.49 -3.22 -24.70
N ARG A 24 18.41 -3.25 -25.48
CA ARG A 24 17.18 -4.00 -25.22
C ARG A 24 17.11 -4.54 -23.78
N ALA A 25 16.66 -3.72 -22.85
CA ALA A 25 15.50 -4.17 -22.10
C ALA A 25 14.34 -4.12 -23.09
N SER A 26 14.36 -5.04 -24.06
CA SER A 26 13.14 -5.50 -24.68
C SER A 26 12.41 -6.10 -23.49
N GLY A 27 11.59 -5.27 -22.86
CA GLY A 27 10.44 -5.75 -22.14
C GLY A 27 9.66 -6.54 -23.18
N ARG A 28 10.05 -7.81 -23.37
CA ARG A 28 9.05 -8.84 -23.57
C ARG A 28 8.12 -8.62 -22.39
N VAL A 29 7.01 -7.94 -22.67
CA VAL A 29 5.78 -8.25 -21.97
C VAL A 29 5.65 -9.74 -22.22
N ASP A 30 6.11 -10.51 -21.24
CA ASP A 30 6.03 -11.95 -21.30
C ASP A 30 4.53 -12.23 -21.43
N GLY A 31 4.11 -12.83 -22.54
CA GLY A 31 2.69 -13.12 -22.81
C GLY A 31 2.05 -14.05 -21.77
N SER A 32 2.81 -14.44 -20.75
CA SER A 32 2.43 -15.19 -19.55
C SER A 32 1.78 -14.33 -18.46
N VAL A 33 2.01 -13.01 -18.42
CA VAL A 33 1.53 -12.17 -17.30
C VAL A 33 0.06 -11.82 -17.50
N LYS A 34 -0.76 -12.24 -16.54
CA LYS A 34 -2.19 -11.90 -16.46
C LYS A 34 -2.38 -10.83 -15.41
N SER A 35 -3.21 -9.84 -15.72
CA SER A 35 -3.58 -8.76 -14.79
C SER A 35 -5.07 -8.79 -14.51
N SER A 36 -5.46 -8.34 -13.33
CA SER A 36 -6.87 -8.21 -12.94
C SER A 36 -6.98 -7.06 -11.94
N VAL A 37 -8.12 -6.37 -11.97
CA VAL A 37 -8.42 -5.24 -11.08
C VAL A 37 -9.61 -5.62 -10.22
N PHE A 38 -9.51 -5.32 -8.94
CA PHE A 38 -10.53 -5.64 -7.94
C PHE A 38 -10.85 -4.37 -7.16
N LEU A 39 -12.12 -4.23 -6.78
CA LEU A 39 -12.58 -3.13 -5.94
C LEU A 39 -12.71 -3.64 -4.50
N SER A 40 -12.24 -2.86 -3.53
CA SER A 40 -12.44 -3.14 -2.12
C SER A 40 -13.92 -2.96 -1.73
N PRO A 41 -14.37 -3.43 -0.56
CA PRO A 41 -15.59 -2.91 0.03
C PRO A 41 -15.44 -1.42 0.36
N PRO A 42 -16.49 -0.60 0.21
CA PRO A 42 -16.36 0.84 0.39
C PRO A 42 -15.98 1.22 1.83
N PHE A 43 -15.28 2.35 1.95
CA PHE A 43 -15.08 3.05 3.20
C PHE A 43 -15.53 4.50 3.09
N PHE A 44 -15.84 5.10 4.24
CA PHE A 44 -16.45 6.41 4.33
C PHE A 44 -15.56 7.35 5.13
N LEU A 45 -15.30 8.52 4.57
CA LEU A 45 -14.43 9.52 5.16
C LEU A 45 -15.13 10.88 5.26
N GLN A 46 -15.17 11.41 6.48
CA GLN A 46 -15.47 12.82 6.74
C GLN A 46 -14.16 13.56 7.05
N GLN A 47 -14.11 14.88 6.90
CA GLN A 47 -12.92 15.68 7.22
C GLN A 47 -12.31 15.27 8.57
N GLY A 48 -11.02 14.95 8.56
CA GLY A 48 -10.25 14.51 9.71
C GLY A 48 -10.46 13.05 10.12
N SER A 49 -11.49 12.34 9.65
CA SER A 49 -11.74 10.96 10.09
C SER A 49 -10.66 10.02 9.57
N VAL A 50 -10.41 8.97 10.34
CA VAL A 50 -9.51 7.88 10.01
C VAL A 50 -10.31 6.61 9.77
N VAL A 51 -9.95 5.91 8.71
CA VAL A 51 -10.33 4.50 8.53
C VAL A 51 -9.08 3.66 8.70
N ASN A 52 -9.19 2.56 9.44
CA ASN A 52 -8.18 1.53 9.52
C ASN A 52 -8.89 0.17 9.49
N LYS A 53 -9.28 -0.27 8.30
CA LYS A 53 -10.17 -1.42 8.10
C LYS A 53 -9.42 -2.63 7.58
N TYR A 54 -9.88 -3.82 7.98
CA TYR A 54 -9.39 -5.10 7.47
C TYR A 54 -10.52 -5.79 6.72
N TYR A 55 -10.29 -6.06 5.43
CA TYR A 55 -11.21 -6.77 4.56
C TYR A 55 -10.66 -8.17 4.32
N TYR A 56 -11.34 -9.17 4.85
CA TYR A 56 -10.95 -10.57 4.75
C TYR A 56 -11.62 -11.24 3.55
N ASP A 57 -10.97 -12.29 3.04
CA ASP A 57 -11.47 -13.13 1.95
C ASP A 57 -11.82 -12.35 0.67
N ILE A 58 -11.06 -11.27 0.40
CA ILE A 58 -11.24 -10.48 -0.83
C ILE A 58 -11.01 -11.36 -2.07
N PRO A 59 -11.70 -11.10 -3.20
CA PRO A 59 -11.74 -11.98 -4.36
C PRO A 59 -10.47 -11.90 -5.22
N PHE A 60 -9.30 -11.78 -4.60
CA PHE A 60 -8.02 -11.80 -5.29
C PHE A 60 -7.67 -13.19 -5.83
N PRO A 61 -6.78 -13.28 -6.84
CA PRO A 61 -6.42 -14.55 -7.46
C PRO A 61 -5.92 -15.57 -6.45
N ARG A 62 -6.38 -16.81 -6.58
CA ARG A 62 -5.94 -17.95 -5.75
C ARG A 62 -5.31 -19.02 -6.62
N GLY A 63 -4.58 -19.91 -5.96
CA GLY A 63 -3.89 -21.03 -6.60
C GLY A 63 -2.43 -20.72 -6.88
N HIS A 64 -1.73 -21.76 -7.36
CA HIS A 64 -0.29 -21.75 -7.46
C HIS A 64 0.18 -20.83 -8.59
N THR A 65 0.59 -19.60 -8.23
CA THR A 65 0.96 -18.55 -9.17
C THR A 65 2.17 -17.78 -8.67
N ALA A 66 2.84 -17.08 -9.59
CA ALA A 66 3.94 -16.17 -9.27
C ALA A 66 3.48 -14.72 -9.48
N LEU A 67 3.42 -13.94 -8.41
CA LEU A 67 3.06 -12.52 -8.49
C LEU A 67 4.22 -11.69 -9.03
N LYS A 68 3.89 -10.77 -9.92
CA LYS A 68 4.84 -9.88 -10.60
C LYS A 68 4.80 -8.45 -10.08
N SER A 69 3.62 -7.94 -9.75
CA SER A 69 3.45 -6.63 -9.13
C SER A 69 2.13 -6.60 -8.36
N PHE A 70 2.02 -5.62 -7.48
CA PHE A 70 0.77 -5.26 -6.82
C PHE A 70 0.69 -3.73 -6.77
N ASP A 71 -0.39 -3.18 -7.31
CA ASP A 71 -0.63 -1.75 -7.37
C ASP A 71 -2.00 -1.46 -6.73
N ALA A 72 -2.11 -0.36 -6.00
CA ALA A 72 -3.37 0.09 -5.43
C ALA A 72 -3.55 1.59 -5.64
N GLU A 73 -4.82 1.99 -5.72
CA GLU A 73 -5.22 3.37 -5.89
C GLU A 73 -6.50 3.61 -5.09
N VAL A 74 -6.61 4.79 -4.45
CA VAL A 74 -7.87 5.19 -3.78
C VAL A 74 -8.74 5.87 -4.82
N VAL A 75 -9.95 5.35 -5.02
CA VAL A 75 -10.87 5.84 -6.04
C VAL A 75 -12.22 6.26 -5.46
N ASP A 76 -12.88 7.20 -6.14
CA ASP A 76 -14.26 7.57 -5.85
C ASP A 76 -15.27 6.59 -6.49
N GLU A 77 -16.57 6.89 -6.36
CA GLU A 77 -17.65 6.05 -6.90
C GLU A 77 -17.65 5.95 -8.43
N MET A 78 -16.98 6.87 -9.13
CA MET A 78 -16.82 6.84 -10.59
C MET A 78 -15.52 6.14 -11.00
N GLY A 79 -14.72 5.64 -10.05
CA GLY A 79 -13.42 5.04 -10.29
C GLY A 79 -12.30 6.05 -10.53
N ALA A 80 -12.53 7.34 -10.25
CA ALA A 80 -11.51 8.36 -10.42
C ALA A 80 -10.54 8.38 -9.22
N SER A 81 -9.24 8.42 -9.51
CA SER A 81 -8.17 8.50 -8.51
C SER A 81 -8.31 9.76 -7.65
N VAL A 82 -8.31 9.59 -6.33
CA VAL A 82 -8.44 10.67 -5.36
C VAL A 82 -7.05 11.22 -4.98
N PRO A 83 -6.82 12.54 -5.02
CA PRO A 83 -5.51 13.09 -4.69
C PRO A 83 -5.06 12.77 -3.26
N LEU A 84 -3.77 12.44 -3.09
CA LEU A 84 -3.17 12.14 -1.78
C LEU A 84 -3.34 13.28 -0.75
N PHE A 85 -3.41 14.52 -1.24
CA PHE A 85 -3.59 15.67 -0.37
C PHE A 85 -5.02 15.77 0.18
N GLU A 86 -6.02 15.16 -0.47
CA GLU A 86 -7.40 15.09 0.04
C GLU A 86 -7.62 13.87 0.92
N THR A 87 -7.18 12.71 0.46
CA THR A 87 -7.22 11.46 1.20
C THR A 87 -5.82 10.91 1.29
N TYR A 88 -5.22 11.08 2.45
CA TYR A 88 -3.91 10.53 2.72
C TYR A 88 -4.04 9.04 3.01
N LEU A 89 -3.62 8.21 2.05
CA LEU A 89 -3.52 6.77 2.23
C LEU A 89 -2.27 6.47 3.02
N HIS A 90 -2.37 6.40 4.35
CA HIS A 90 -1.23 6.16 5.23
C HIS A 90 -0.54 4.83 4.88
N HIS A 91 -1.30 3.76 4.64
CA HIS A 91 -0.82 2.55 3.97
C HIS A 91 -2.02 1.73 3.47
N TRP A 92 -1.73 0.76 2.62
CA TRP A 92 -2.64 -0.30 2.25
C TRP A 92 -1.86 -1.61 2.29
N THR A 93 -2.16 -2.61 3.11
CA THR A 93 -1.38 -3.85 3.06
C THR A 93 -2.21 -4.99 2.52
N VAL A 94 -1.58 -5.84 1.71
CA VAL A 94 -2.17 -7.08 1.23
C VAL A 94 -1.34 -8.22 1.79
N GLU A 95 -2.01 -9.10 2.53
CA GLU A 95 -1.39 -10.29 3.10
C GLU A 95 -2.19 -11.54 2.73
N ARG A 96 -1.49 -12.65 2.63
CA ARG A 96 -2.10 -13.97 2.48
C ARG A 96 -2.34 -14.57 3.85
N TYR A 97 -3.38 -15.38 3.97
CA TYR A 97 -3.60 -16.20 5.15
C TYR A 97 -4.28 -17.51 4.77
N TYR A 98 -4.14 -18.52 5.61
CA TYR A 98 -4.88 -19.77 5.49
C TYR A 98 -6.07 -19.75 6.45
N GLY A 99 -7.26 -20.07 5.94
CA GLY A 99 -8.48 -20.24 6.72
C GLY A 99 -9.18 -21.57 6.41
N PRO A 100 -9.93 -22.16 7.36
CA PRO A 100 -10.68 -23.39 7.12
C PRO A 100 -11.70 -23.23 6.00
N LYS A 101 -11.83 -24.25 5.15
CA LYS A 101 -12.81 -24.27 4.05
C LYS A 101 -14.23 -24.09 4.58
N GLY A 102 -15.03 -23.27 3.89
CA GLY A 102 -16.44 -23.03 4.22
C GLY A 102 -16.69 -22.25 5.52
N THR A 103 -15.65 -21.71 6.16
CA THR A 103 -15.77 -20.91 7.39
C THR A 103 -15.11 -19.56 7.20
N GLN A 104 -15.83 -18.47 7.50
CA GLN A 104 -15.21 -17.15 7.56
C GLN A 104 -14.41 -17.00 8.86
N VAL A 105 -13.18 -16.50 8.74
CA VAL A 105 -12.27 -16.26 9.86
C VAL A 105 -11.62 -14.90 9.71
N ASP A 106 -11.38 -14.24 10.83
CA ASP A 106 -10.62 -12.99 10.94
C ASP A 106 -9.30 -13.24 11.70
N ARG A 107 -8.47 -12.20 11.85
CA ARG A 107 -7.18 -12.29 12.54
C ARG A 107 -7.24 -12.71 14.01
N TRP A 108 -8.41 -12.63 14.65
CA TRP A 108 -8.61 -12.98 16.06
C TRP A 108 -8.99 -14.44 16.24
N SER A 109 -9.40 -15.11 15.15
CA SER A 109 -9.69 -16.53 15.14
C SER A 109 -8.43 -17.36 15.43
N PRO A 110 -8.50 -18.39 16.29
CA PRO A 110 -7.39 -19.33 16.49
C PRO A 110 -7.10 -20.16 15.22
N ASN A 111 -8.04 -20.19 14.27
CA ASN A 111 -7.89 -20.88 12.99
C ASN A 111 -7.36 -19.97 11.88
N PHE A 112 -6.96 -18.74 12.19
CA PHE A 112 -6.32 -17.84 11.24
C PHE A 112 -4.81 -18.07 11.24
N ILE A 113 -4.25 -18.41 10.09
CA ILE A 113 -2.81 -18.63 9.94
C ILE A 113 -2.26 -17.63 8.92
N LEU A 114 -1.50 -16.63 9.38
CA LEU A 114 -0.90 -15.65 8.47
C LEU A 114 0.18 -16.31 7.60
N ALA A 115 0.05 -16.19 6.28
CA ALA A 115 1.01 -16.73 5.31
C ALA A 115 2.06 -15.66 5.00
N ARG A 116 3.10 -15.64 5.84
CA ARG A 116 4.14 -14.61 5.90
C ARG A 116 5.13 -14.67 4.74
N ASN A 117 5.87 -13.58 4.54
CA ASN A 117 7.04 -13.57 3.66
C ASN A 117 8.23 -14.36 4.24
N ALA A 118 9.24 -14.63 3.40
CA ALA A 118 10.48 -15.31 3.79
C ALA A 118 11.56 -14.37 4.38
N GLY A 119 11.17 -13.15 4.79
CA GLY A 119 12.07 -12.13 5.31
C GLY A 119 12.52 -12.38 6.75
N VAL A 120 13.57 -11.66 7.16
CA VAL A 120 14.16 -11.79 8.50
C VAL A 120 13.25 -11.25 9.62
N CYS A 121 12.42 -10.25 9.31
CA CYS A 121 11.46 -9.63 10.24
C CYS A 121 10.14 -10.41 10.31
N LYS A 122 10.24 -11.74 10.36
CA LYS A 122 9.12 -12.67 10.23
C LYS A 122 8.03 -12.51 11.28
N ASN A 123 8.24 -11.79 12.39
CA ASN A 123 7.21 -11.55 13.39
C ASN A 123 6.47 -10.21 13.19
N ASP A 124 7.09 -9.24 12.52
CA ASP A 124 6.65 -7.84 12.52
C ASP A 124 6.29 -7.29 11.12
N LEU A 125 6.87 -7.85 10.05
CA LEU A 125 6.67 -7.40 8.67
C LEU A 125 6.41 -8.60 7.76
N ALA A 126 5.19 -9.13 7.79
CA ALA A 126 4.79 -10.32 7.05
C ALA A 126 4.36 -10.03 5.60
N GLN A 127 3.90 -8.82 5.33
CA GLN A 127 3.43 -8.34 4.04
C GLN A 127 4.53 -8.22 2.99
N TYR A 128 4.15 -8.35 1.71
CA TYR A 128 5.03 -8.06 0.56
C TYR A 128 4.78 -6.67 -0.04
N PHE A 129 3.54 -6.18 0.03
CA PHE A 129 3.09 -5.01 -0.74
C PHE A 129 2.37 -3.98 0.12
N GLY A 130 2.44 -2.72 -0.36
CA GLY A 130 1.61 -1.61 0.06
C GLY A 130 2.01 -0.92 1.38
N LEU A 131 3.32 -0.91 1.64
CA LEU A 131 3.92 -0.04 2.62
C LEU A 131 3.82 1.42 2.15
N GLY A 132 2.82 2.16 2.65
CA GLY A 132 2.81 3.62 2.58
C GLY A 132 2.19 4.27 1.33
N SER A 133 1.92 5.57 1.46
CA SER A 133 1.36 6.42 0.39
C SER A 133 2.28 6.54 -0.83
N GLU A 134 3.59 6.39 -0.64
CA GLU A 134 4.66 6.47 -1.63
C GLU A 134 4.60 5.38 -2.69
N THR A 135 3.87 4.29 -2.42
CA THR A 135 3.66 3.21 -3.38
C THR A 135 2.64 3.56 -4.45
N ARG A 136 1.83 4.61 -4.27
CA ARG A 136 0.86 5.04 -5.28
C ARG A 136 1.59 5.52 -6.53
N ARG A 137 1.25 4.91 -7.67
CA ARG A 137 1.85 5.18 -8.99
C ARG A 137 3.36 4.92 -9.05
N THR A 138 3.89 4.14 -8.10
CA THR A 138 5.27 3.67 -8.09
C THR A 138 5.27 2.19 -8.50
N SER A 139 6.06 1.84 -9.51
CA SER A 139 6.12 0.44 -9.97
C SER A 139 6.75 -0.46 -8.91
N THR A 140 6.02 -1.52 -8.52
CA THR A 140 6.48 -2.57 -7.59
C THR A 140 6.94 -3.84 -8.32
N TRP A 141 7.37 -3.71 -9.59
CA TRP A 141 7.60 -4.84 -10.48
C TRP A 141 8.79 -5.73 -10.07
N VAL A 142 8.55 -7.03 -9.93
CA VAL A 142 9.57 -8.05 -9.72
C VAL A 142 10.22 -8.44 -11.06
N PRO A 143 11.54 -8.27 -11.24
CA PRO A 143 12.20 -8.58 -12.52
C PRO A 143 12.17 -10.08 -12.84
N GLY A 144 12.16 -10.42 -14.13
CA GLY A 144 12.32 -11.81 -14.56
C GLY A 144 13.73 -12.35 -14.26
N PRO A 145 13.89 -13.66 -14.02
CA PRO A 145 12.87 -14.72 -14.02
C PRO A 145 12.12 -14.88 -12.69
N TYR A 146 12.25 -13.94 -11.76
CA TYR A 146 11.73 -14.06 -10.39
C TYR A 146 10.24 -13.69 -10.29
N GLY A 147 9.60 -14.16 -9.24
CA GLY A 147 8.23 -13.81 -8.85
C GLY A 147 7.98 -14.22 -7.40
N ILE A 148 6.98 -13.61 -6.76
CA ILE A 148 6.58 -13.98 -5.41
C ILE A 148 5.58 -15.15 -5.52
N GLU A 149 6.02 -16.34 -5.12
CA GLU A 149 5.19 -17.56 -5.16
C GLU A 149 4.06 -17.50 -4.14
N VAL A 150 2.85 -17.83 -4.57
CA VAL A 150 1.64 -17.90 -3.73
C VAL A 150 0.82 -19.13 -4.08
N GLY A 151 -0.04 -19.58 -3.16
CA GLY A 151 -0.99 -20.65 -3.40
C GLY A 151 -0.38 -22.03 -3.67
N ASN A 152 0.85 -22.28 -3.20
CA ASN A 152 1.50 -23.58 -3.32
C ASN A 152 0.73 -24.63 -2.47
N PRO A 153 0.14 -25.67 -3.08
CA PRO A 153 -0.67 -26.65 -2.34
C PRO A 153 0.10 -27.43 -1.27
N LYS A 154 1.43 -27.46 -1.34
CA LYS A 154 2.29 -28.09 -0.34
C LYS A 154 2.40 -27.28 0.96
N GLU A 155 2.14 -25.98 0.90
CA GLU A 155 2.21 -25.07 2.06
C GLU A 155 0.85 -24.88 2.74
N ILE A 156 -0.24 -25.14 2.04
CA ILE A 156 -1.61 -24.96 2.56
C ILE A 156 -1.97 -26.17 3.46
N PRO A 157 -2.33 -25.95 4.74
CA PRO A 157 -2.72 -27.04 5.63
C PRO A 157 -3.95 -27.83 5.15
N SER A 158 -4.03 -29.11 5.51
CA SER A 158 -5.19 -29.94 5.18
C SER A 158 -6.48 -29.36 5.78
N GLY A 159 -7.53 -29.24 4.96
CA GLY A 159 -8.81 -28.62 5.35
C GLY A 159 -8.84 -27.09 5.26
N TYR A 160 -7.73 -26.46 4.90
CA TYR A 160 -7.62 -25.01 4.74
C TYR A 160 -7.58 -24.61 3.26
N GLU A 161 -7.75 -23.32 3.01
CA GLU A 161 -7.52 -22.67 1.74
C GLU A 161 -6.77 -21.35 1.95
N GLU A 162 -5.99 -20.94 0.94
CA GLU A 162 -5.35 -19.63 0.93
C GLU A 162 -6.35 -18.54 0.54
N ARG A 163 -6.33 -17.46 1.31
CA ARG A 163 -7.18 -16.27 1.16
C ARG A 163 -6.33 -15.02 1.32
N TRP A 164 -6.94 -13.88 1.02
CA TRP A 164 -6.29 -12.57 1.05
C TRP A 164 -6.98 -11.66 2.05
N VAL A 165 -6.18 -10.89 2.79
CA VAL A 165 -6.66 -9.80 3.63
C VAL A 165 -6.07 -8.49 3.11
N LEU A 166 -6.92 -7.48 2.95
CA LEU A 166 -6.54 -6.10 2.63
C LEU A 166 -6.76 -5.25 3.87
N ASN A 167 -5.71 -4.59 4.35
CA ASN A 167 -5.83 -3.50 5.31
C ASN A 167 -5.75 -2.16 4.60
N VAL A 168 -6.69 -1.26 4.88
CA VAL A 168 -6.68 0.12 4.37
C VAL A 168 -6.64 1.07 5.55
N HIS A 169 -5.56 1.86 5.63
CA HIS A 169 -5.44 2.95 6.60
C HIS A 169 -5.37 4.29 5.85
N ALA A 170 -6.45 5.07 5.94
CA ALA A 170 -6.57 6.34 5.24
C ALA A 170 -7.14 7.45 6.15
N ILE A 171 -6.71 8.68 5.90
CA ILE A 171 -7.06 9.87 6.66
C ILE A 171 -7.62 10.91 5.70
N ASP A 172 -8.79 11.46 6.02
CA ASP A 172 -9.32 12.61 5.28
C ASP A 172 -8.60 13.89 5.68
N THR A 173 -7.80 14.43 4.76
CA THR A 173 -7.01 15.64 4.95
C THR A 173 -7.54 16.81 4.11
N ARG A 174 -8.81 16.76 3.66
CA ARG A 174 -9.47 17.86 2.97
C ARG A 174 -9.50 19.13 3.83
N PRO A 175 -9.71 20.32 3.24
CA PRO A 175 -9.84 21.57 3.98
C PRO A 175 -10.85 21.46 5.14
N GLY A 176 -10.49 22.04 6.29
CA GLY A 176 -11.25 21.91 7.54
C GLY A 176 -10.45 21.20 8.64
N VAL A 177 -9.49 20.36 8.28
CA VAL A 177 -8.51 19.80 9.22
C VAL A 177 -7.56 20.89 9.74
N LYS A 178 -7.27 20.86 11.05
CA LYS A 178 -6.48 21.89 11.74
C LYS A 178 -5.01 21.89 11.29
N ASP A 179 -4.37 20.73 11.33
CA ASP A 179 -2.96 20.55 10.98
C ASP A 179 -2.77 19.24 10.19
N ARG A 180 -2.80 19.36 8.86
CA ARG A 180 -2.80 18.20 7.95
C ARG A 180 -1.53 17.35 8.12
N PHE A 181 -0.36 17.99 8.24
CA PHE A 181 0.93 17.30 8.36
C PHE A 181 1.00 16.51 9.67
N ARG A 182 0.60 17.11 10.79
CA ARG A 182 0.62 16.38 12.07
C ARG A 182 -0.47 15.30 12.15
N CYS A 183 -1.56 15.41 11.38
CA CYS A 183 -2.51 14.32 11.22
C CYS A 183 -1.89 13.13 10.45
N THR A 184 -1.18 13.37 9.34
CA THR A 184 -0.56 12.28 8.58
C THR A 184 0.49 11.52 9.38
N GLU A 185 1.14 12.19 10.33
CA GLU A 185 2.08 11.62 11.31
C GLU A 185 1.41 11.05 12.57
N CYS A 186 0.07 10.97 12.59
CA CYS A 186 -0.71 10.44 13.71
C CYS A 186 -0.38 11.06 15.08
N LYS A 187 -0.13 12.38 15.15
CA LYS A 187 0.21 13.06 16.41
C LYS A 187 -0.97 13.03 17.38
N CYS A 188 -0.81 12.35 18.51
CA CYS A 188 -1.87 12.08 19.48
C CYS A 188 -2.61 13.33 19.97
N SER A 189 -1.89 14.45 20.09
CA SER A 189 -2.45 15.75 20.48
C SER A 189 -3.59 16.25 19.56
N LEU A 190 -3.72 15.69 18.35
CA LEU A 190 -4.76 16.07 17.40
C LEU A 190 -5.92 15.07 17.33
N TYR A 191 -5.81 13.88 17.92
CA TYR A 191 -6.85 12.84 17.81
C TYR A 191 -7.78 12.76 19.02
N ASN A 192 -7.48 13.52 20.08
CA ASN A 192 -8.24 13.54 21.33
C ASN A 192 -8.50 12.14 21.91
N VAL A 193 -7.48 11.28 21.83
CA VAL A 193 -7.51 9.91 22.34
C VAL A 193 -6.59 9.79 23.54
N THR A 194 -7.00 8.98 24.52
CA THR A 194 -6.24 8.68 25.74
C THR A 194 -5.96 7.20 25.91
N LYS A 195 -6.57 6.37 25.06
CA LYS A 195 -6.45 4.92 25.02
C LYS A 195 -6.19 4.48 23.59
N SER A 196 -5.47 3.37 23.44
CA SER A 196 -5.28 2.67 22.17
C SER A 196 -6.55 1.97 21.70
N GLU A 197 -6.53 1.41 20.49
CA GLU A 197 -7.59 0.56 19.94
C GLU A 197 -7.93 -0.65 20.83
N TYR A 198 -6.98 -1.11 21.65
CA TYR A 198 -7.14 -2.22 22.59
C TYR A 198 -7.70 -1.77 23.96
N GLY A 199 -7.98 -0.49 24.14
CA GLY A 199 -8.49 0.08 25.39
C GLY A 199 -7.42 0.33 26.46
N HIS A 200 -6.15 0.02 26.19
CA HIS A 200 -5.04 0.34 27.09
C HIS A 200 -4.74 1.84 27.07
N PRO A 201 -4.48 2.48 28.23
CA PRO A 201 -4.01 3.87 28.27
C PRO A 201 -2.75 4.06 27.42
N LEU A 202 -2.65 5.22 26.78
CA LEU A 202 -1.42 5.59 26.07
C LEU A 202 -0.33 5.98 27.09
N ASP A 203 0.90 5.53 26.84
CA ASP A 203 2.06 5.98 27.61
C ASP A 203 2.21 7.50 27.51
N LYS A 204 2.65 8.13 28.60
CA LYS A 204 2.80 9.59 28.66
C LYS A 204 3.75 10.15 27.59
N ASP A 205 4.73 9.35 27.19
CA ASP A 205 5.74 9.72 26.19
C ASP A 205 5.36 9.28 24.77
N TYR A 206 4.19 8.64 24.59
CA TYR A 206 3.66 8.26 23.28
C TYR A 206 2.98 9.47 22.60
N ILE A 207 3.78 10.22 21.83
CA ILE A 207 3.35 11.50 21.22
C ILE A 207 2.76 11.35 19.81
N GLY A 208 2.86 10.18 19.20
CA GLY A 208 2.31 9.91 17.86
C GLY A 208 2.55 8.49 17.38
N GLY A 209 1.67 8.02 16.49
CA GLY A 209 1.74 6.71 15.86
C GLY A 209 0.39 5.98 15.84
N LEU A 210 0.43 4.69 15.50
CA LEU A 210 -0.76 3.87 15.25
C LEU A 210 -1.76 3.82 16.40
N TYR A 211 -1.32 3.93 17.66
CA TYR A 211 -2.23 3.91 18.81
C TYR A 211 -3.06 5.20 18.93
N CYS A 212 -2.75 6.23 18.13
CA CYS A 212 -3.47 7.48 18.16
C CYS A 212 -4.40 7.70 16.96
N CYS A 213 -4.22 6.93 15.88
CA CYS A 213 -4.96 7.06 14.63
C CYS A 213 -5.54 5.71 14.18
N TYR A 214 -6.25 5.02 15.08
CA TYR A 214 -6.95 3.77 14.74
C TYR A 214 -8.32 4.05 14.09
N ASP A 215 -9.03 3.00 13.67
CA ASP A 215 -10.32 3.12 12.97
C ASP A 215 -11.29 4.01 13.75
N GLN A 216 -12.03 4.87 13.04
CA GLN A 216 -13.05 5.77 13.59
C GLN A 216 -12.53 6.92 14.46
N THR A 217 -11.22 7.02 14.68
CA THR A 217 -10.64 8.24 15.26
C THR A 217 -10.78 9.42 14.30
N ARG A 218 -10.63 10.63 14.83
CA ARG A 218 -10.77 11.85 14.04
C ARG A 218 -9.71 12.87 14.43
N CYS A 219 -8.91 13.29 13.46
CA CYS A 219 -7.99 14.38 13.62
C CYS A 219 -8.73 15.70 13.80
N GLN A 220 -8.15 16.59 14.61
CA GLN A 220 -8.74 17.85 15.03
C GLN A 220 -9.07 18.74 13.84
N LEU A 221 -10.27 19.33 13.87
CA LEU A 221 -10.73 20.30 12.89
C LEU A 221 -10.39 21.72 13.34
N ARG A 222 -10.41 22.66 12.37
CA ARG A 222 -10.31 24.09 12.66
C ARG A 222 -11.54 24.55 13.45
N ASP A 223 -11.32 25.49 14.35
CA ASP A 223 -12.39 26.06 15.16
C ASP A 223 -13.48 26.67 14.26
N GLY A 224 -14.74 26.39 14.58
CA GLY A 224 -15.89 26.84 13.79
C GLY A 224 -16.19 26.04 12.51
N PHE A 225 -15.40 25.03 12.17
CA PHE A 225 -15.70 24.15 11.02
C PHE A 225 -16.83 23.16 11.37
N LYS A 226 -17.97 23.25 10.67
CA LYS A 226 -19.19 22.48 10.97
C LYS A 226 -19.19 21.03 10.46
N GLY A 227 -18.05 20.54 9.96
CA GLY A 227 -17.95 19.28 9.25
C GLY A 227 -18.39 19.42 7.79
N GLY A 228 -17.80 18.63 6.90
CA GLY A 228 -18.18 18.57 5.50
C GLY A 228 -18.85 17.24 5.16
N GLU A 229 -19.11 17.07 3.87
CA GLU A 229 -19.71 15.88 3.29
C GLU A 229 -18.86 14.63 3.53
N VAL A 230 -19.53 13.53 3.88
CA VAL A 230 -18.93 12.20 3.95
C VAL A 230 -18.71 11.70 2.53
N ARG A 231 -17.46 11.35 2.20
CA ARG A 231 -17.09 10.77 0.91
C ARG A 231 -17.06 9.25 1.02
N LYS A 232 -17.67 8.58 0.05
CA LYS A 232 -17.52 7.13 -0.17
C LYS A 232 -16.35 6.87 -1.10
N LEU A 233 -15.46 5.97 -0.70
CA LEU A 233 -14.21 5.63 -1.38
C LEU A 233 -13.99 4.13 -1.40
N PHE A 234 -13.05 3.70 -2.23
CA PHE A 234 -12.63 2.31 -2.40
C PHE A 234 -11.11 2.19 -2.45
#